data_AF-A0A947JU35-F1
#
_entry.id   AF-A0A947JU35-F1
#
_cell.length_a   1.000
_cell.length_b   1.000
_cell.length_c   1.000
_cell.angle_alpha   90.00
_cell.angle_beta   90.00
_cell.angle_gamma   90.00
#
_symmetry.space_group_name_H-M   'P 1'
#
loop_
_entity.id
_entity.type
_entity.pdbx_description
1 polymer ?
#
loop_
_entity_poly.entity_id
_entity_poly.type
_entity_poly.pdbx_seq_one_letter_code
_entity_poly.pdbx_strand_id
1 'polypeptide(L)'
;VPHNQTYNFTGPGDFYMDGGGRLSRKLPSRIAPFIFTGIQLLSHRLLRDAPEGRFSTNVLWDRAIGEGRLYGAAFTGRWIEVGRPEHVKTAAEVLRGG
;
A
#
# COMPACT_ATOMS: atom_id res chain seq x y z
N VAL A 1 -0.24 -3.55 -4.81
CA VAL A 1 -0.67 -3.76 -6.22
C VAL A 1 0.32 -3.08 -7.17
N PRO A 2 0.67 -3.67 -8.32
CA PRO A 2 1.51 -3.02 -9.33
C PRO A 2 0.78 -1.86 -10.04
N HIS A 3 1.50 -0.84 -10.50
CA HIS A 3 0.93 0.34 -11.18
C HIS A 3 -0.01 0.01 -12.35
N ASN A 4 0.37 -0.93 -13.21
CA ASN A 4 -0.41 -1.31 -14.40
C ASN A 4 -1.75 -2.02 -14.08
N GLN A 5 -1.99 -2.36 -12.82
CA GLN A 5 -3.24 -2.96 -12.34
C GLN A 5 -4.10 -1.95 -11.54
N THR A 6 -3.73 -0.66 -11.56
CA THR A 6 -4.42 0.38 -10.80
C THR A 6 -5.25 1.32 -11.67
N TYR A 7 -6.37 1.77 -11.12
CA TYR A 7 -7.21 2.83 -11.68
C TYR A 7 -7.27 3.99 -10.69
N ASN A 8 -7.33 5.22 -11.22
CA ASN A 8 -7.37 6.50 -10.47
C ASN A 8 -6.14 6.85 -9.63
N PHE A 9 -5.25 5.91 -9.35
CA PHE A 9 -4.01 6.20 -8.64
C PHE A 9 -2.98 6.84 -9.58
N THR A 10 -2.45 7.99 -9.17
CA THR A 10 -1.43 8.75 -9.92
C THR A 10 -0.15 8.98 -9.11
N GLY A 11 -0.03 8.33 -7.95
CA GLY A 11 1.12 8.45 -7.06
C GLY A 11 2.36 7.69 -7.55
N PRO A 12 3.52 7.90 -6.92
CA PRO A 12 4.77 7.24 -7.27
C PRO A 12 4.91 5.80 -6.71
N GLY A 13 3.86 5.25 -6.09
CA GLY A 13 3.93 4.00 -5.31
C GLY A 13 4.48 4.17 -3.90
N ASP A 14 4.58 3.06 -3.16
CA ASP A 14 4.89 3.06 -1.72
C ASP A 14 6.10 2.20 -1.36
N PHE A 15 6.24 1.02 -1.98
CA PHE A 15 7.20 0.01 -1.57
C PHE A 15 7.97 -0.66 -2.73
N TYR A 16 9.24 -0.97 -2.45
CA TYR A 16 9.94 -2.04 -3.15
C TYR A 16 9.67 -3.37 -2.43
N MET A 17 9.69 -4.47 -3.17
CA MET A 17 9.51 -5.82 -2.63
C MET A 17 10.59 -6.74 -3.21
N ASP A 18 11.29 -7.48 -2.35
CA ASP A 18 12.26 -8.47 -2.79
C ASP A 18 11.61 -9.81 -3.16
N GLY A 19 12.42 -10.78 -3.61
CA GLY A 19 11.93 -12.12 -3.99
C GLY A 19 11.35 -12.94 -2.83
N GLY A 20 11.64 -12.58 -1.57
CA GLY A 20 11.05 -13.17 -0.37
C GLY A 20 9.82 -12.43 0.14
N GLY A 21 9.38 -11.38 -0.57
CA GLY A 21 8.24 -10.56 -0.18
C GLY A 21 8.56 -9.50 0.87
N ARG A 22 9.82 -9.29 1.26
CA ARG A 22 10.16 -8.22 2.23
C ARG A 22 9.99 -6.86 1.60
N LEU A 23 9.38 -5.95 2.34
CA LEU A 23 9.12 -4.60 1.88
C LEU A 23 10.17 -3.62 2.38
N SER A 24 10.55 -2.68 1.53
CA SER A 24 11.30 -1.47 1.89
C SER A 24 10.62 -0.25 1.31
N ARG A 25 10.83 0.91 1.95
CA ARG A 25 10.21 2.16 1.53
C ARG A 25 10.72 2.62 0.17
N LYS A 26 9.83 3.24 -0.59
CA LYS A 26 10.21 4.06 -1.74
C LYS A 26 11.21 5.13 -1.34
N LEU A 27 12.25 5.31 -2.15
CA LEU A 27 13.21 6.38 -1.96
C LEU A 27 12.62 7.74 -2.39
N PRO A 28 13.12 8.85 -1.82
CA PRO A 28 12.80 10.20 -2.29
C PRO A 28 13.07 10.34 -3.79
N SER A 29 12.18 11.02 -4.51
CA SER A 29 12.31 11.27 -5.96
C SER A 29 12.53 10.00 -6.82
N ARG A 30 12.03 8.85 -6.36
CA ARG A 30 11.97 7.60 -7.10
C ARG A 30 10.53 7.09 -7.18
N ILE A 31 10.29 6.20 -8.15
CA ILE A 31 9.07 5.40 -8.27
C ILE A 31 9.31 4.06 -7.59
N ALA A 32 8.32 3.60 -6.82
CA ALA A 32 8.24 2.27 -6.27
C ALA A 32 7.21 1.44 -7.06
N PRO A 33 7.50 0.17 -7.39
CA PRO A 33 6.60 -0.63 -8.21
C PRO A 33 5.27 -0.98 -7.53
N PHE A 34 5.22 -1.00 -6.20
CA PHE A 34 4.07 -1.49 -5.45
C PHE A 34 3.39 -0.40 -4.64
N ILE A 35 2.06 -0.40 -4.75
CA ILE A 35 1.14 0.53 -4.08
C ILE A 35 0.42 -0.20 -2.95
N PHE A 36 0.30 0.44 -1.80
CA PHE A 36 -0.46 -0.06 -0.66
C PHE A 36 -1.96 0.09 -0.92
N THR A 37 -2.70 -1.03 -0.82
CA THR A 37 -4.12 -1.09 -1.20
C THR A 37 -5.08 -0.67 -0.09
N GLY A 38 -4.58 -0.30 1.09
CA GLY A 38 -5.40 -0.06 2.28
C GLY A 38 -5.70 -1.32 3.10
N ILE A 39 -5.25 -2.51 2.66
CA ILE A 39 -5.49 -3.79 3.34
C ILE A 39 -4.19 -4.31 3.94
N GLN A 40 -4.23 -4.70 5.20
CA GLN A 40 -3.09 -5.28 5.92
C GLN A 40 -3.53 -6.31 6.95
N LEU A 41 -2.69 -7.32 7.17
CA LEU A 41 -2.80 -8.24 8.30
C LEU A 41 -1.71 -7.86 9.30
N LEU A 42 -2.10 -7.63 10.56
CA LEU A 42 -1.18 -7.15 11.59
C LEU A 42 -1.11 -8.14 12.74
N SER A 43 0.11 -8.45 13.17
CA SER A 43 0.32 -9.12 14.46
C SER A 43 0.12 -8.10 15.58
N HIS A 44 -0.55 -8.50 16.66
CA HIS A 44 -0.68 -7.67 17.87
C HIS A 44 0.69 -7.17 18.39
N ARG A 45 1.76 -7.97 18.20
CA ARG A 45 3.13 -7.60 18.58
C ARG A 45 3.66 -6.35 17.87
N LEU A 46 3.09 -5.98 16.71
CA LEU A 46 3.45 -4.75 16.00
C LEU A 46 2.93 -3.50 16.71
N LEU A 47 1.80 -3.61 17.41
CA LEU A 47 1.08 -2.50 18.05
C LEU A 47 1.64 -2.10 19.42
N ARG A 48 2.69 -2.78 19.90
CA ARG A 48 3.39 -2.40 21.13
C ARG A 48 3.95 -0.98 21.02
N ASP A 49 4.04 -0.27 22.14
CA ASP A 49 4.65 1.06 22.21
C ASP A 49 4.13 2.00 21.11
N ALA A 50 2.80 1.96 20.88
CA ALA A 50 2.14 2.85 19.95
C ALA A 50 2.17 4.29 20.51
N PRO A 51 2.38 5.32 19.67
CA PRO A 51 2.35 6.71 20.13
C PRO A 51 1.00 7.07 20.75
N GLU A 52 1.02 7.94 21.76
CA GLU A 52 -0.21 8.52 22.30
C GLU A 52 -0.89 9.42 21.26
N GLY A 53 -2.22 9.36 21.21
CA GLY A 53 -3.03 10.19 20.31
C GLY A 53 -3.06 9.69 18.86
N ARG A 54 -3.29 10.61 17.92
CA ARG A 54 -3.36 10.31 16.49
C ARG A 54 -1.95 10.15 15.92
N PHE A 55 -1.68 9.01 15.30
CA PHE A 55 -0.39 8.76 14.64
C PHE A 55 -0.58 8.07 13.27
N SER A 56 0.47 8.12 12.46
CA SER A 56 0.51 7.44 11.16
C SER A 56 0.94 5.99 11.31
N THR A 57 0.27 5.08 10.60
CA THR A 57 0.69 3.67 10.46
C THR A 57 2.14 3.52 9.99
N ASN A 58 2.68 4.54 9.31
CA ASN A 58 4.09 4.55 8.89
C ASN A 58 5.06 4.33 10.05
N VAL A 59 4.75 4.84 11.26
CA VAL A 59 5.58 4.62 12.45
C VAL A 59 5.74 3.13 12.75
N LEU A 60 4.66 2.36 12.60
CA LEU A 60 4.67 0.92 12.84
C LEU A 60 5.39 0.17 11.71
N TRP A 61 5.16 0.57 10.46
CA TRP A 61 5.83 -0.04 9.31
C TRP A 61 7.34 0.21 9.32
N ASP A 62 7.80 1.40 9.70
CA ASP A 62 9.24 1.71 9.73
C ASP A 62 9.95 0.86 10.79
N ARG A 63 9.31 0.63 11.94
CA ARG A 63 9.78 -0.35 12.94
C ARG A 63 9.82 -1.77 12.38
N ALA A 64 8.73 -2.22 11.74
CA ALA A 64 8.67 -3.55 11.14
C ALA A 64 9.73 -3.74 10.05
N ILE A 65 10.05 -2.70 9.27
CA ILE A 65 11.13 -2.71 8.27
C ILE A 65 12.48 -2.87 8.98
N GLY A 66 12.75 -2.07 10.02
CA GLY A 66 13.98 -2.17 10.81
C GLY A 66 14.21 -3.55 11.43
N GLU A 67 13.12 -4.25 11.76
CA GLU A 67 13.16 -5.62 12.30
C GLU A 67 13.15 -6.73 11.23
N GLY A 68 13.03 -6.39 9.93
CA GLY A 68 12.90 -7.38 8.85
C GLY A 68 11.58 -8.16 8.90
N ARG A 69 10.52 -7.52 9.39
CA ARG A 69 9.21 -8.12 9.69
C ARG A 69 8.06 -7.59 8.85
N LEU A 70 8.30 -6.63 7.95
CA LEU A 70 7.29 -6.15 7.02
C LEU A 70 7.37 -6.92 5.70
N TYR A 71 6.26 -7.58 5.35
CA TYR A 71 6.13 -8.37 4.13
C TYR A 71 4.93 -7.89 3.31
N GLY A 72 5.01 -8.09 2.00
CA GLY A 72 3.96 -7.78 1.05
C GLY A 72 3.51 -9.03 0.29
N ALA A 73 2.25 -8.98 -0.15
CA ALA A 73 1.72 -9.90 -1.15
C ALA A 73 1.29 -9.06 -2.36
N ALA A 74 1.86 -9.35 -3.54
CA ALA A 74 1.46 -8.68 -4.76
C ALA A 74 0.05 -9.11 -5.17
N PHE A 75 -0.90 -8.18 -5.09
CA PHE A 75 -2.22 -8.38 -5.66
C PHE A 75 -2.14 -8.31 -7.20
N THR A 76 -2.62 -9.37 -7.86
CA THR A 76 -2.59 -9.53 -9.33
C THR A 76 -3.89 -9.14 -10.01
N GLY A 77 -4.94 -8.82 -9.23
CA GLY A 77 -6.20 -8.31 -9.76
C GLY A 77 -6.20 -6.79 -9.94
N ARG A 78 -7.34 -6.29 -10.42
CA ARG A 78 -7.60 -4.86 -10.61
C ARG A 78 -7.89 -4.18 -9.27
N TRP A 79 -7.24 -3.06 -9.02
CA TRP A 79 -7.49 -2.23 -7.83
C TRP A 79 -7.86 -0.80 -8.27
N ILE A 80 -8.90 -0.23 -7.66
CA ILE A 80 -9.45 1.06 -8.05
C ILE A 80 -9.45 1.97 -6.81
N GLU A 81 -8.78 3.11 -6.89
CA GLU A 81 -8.86 4.13 -5.85
C GLU A 81 -10.18 4.91 -5.97
N VAL A 82 -10.94 5.00 -4.88
CA VAL A 82 -12.22 5.73 -4.82
C VAL A 82 -12.21 6.75 -3.66
N GLY A 83 -11.11 7.48 -3.51
CA GLY A 83 -10.92 8.48 -2.45
C GLY A 83 -11.51 9.87 -2.73
N ARG A 84 -11.98 10.15 -3.95
CA ARG A 84 -12.53 11.45 -4.36
C ARG A 84 -13.84 11.30 -5.12
N PRO A 85 -14.74 12.31 -5.10
CA PRO A 85 -16.02 12.23 -5.81
C PRO A 85 -15.88 11.88 -7.30
N GLU A 86 -14.88 12.45 -7.98
CA GLU A 86 -14.62 12.21 -9.41
C GLU A 86 -14.20 10.76 -9.72
N HIS A 87 -13.66 10.03 -8.75
CA HIS A 87 -13.23 8.64 -8.94
C HIS A 87 -14.39 7.66 -9.09
N VAL A 88 -15.59 8.03 -8.59
CA VAL A 88 -16.77 7.15 -8.56
C VAL A 88 -17.21 6.76 -9.97
N LYS A 89 -17.15 7.70 -10.93
CA LYS A 89 -17.55 7.44 -12.32
C LYS A 89 -16.67 6.36 -12.94
N THR A 90 -15.35 6.52 -12.90
CA THR A 90 -14.39 5.53 -13.42
C THR A 90 -14.59 4.17 -12.75
N ALA A 91 -14.78 4.14 -11.42
CA ALA A 91 -15.01 2.90 -10.70
C ALA A 91 -16.28 2.17 -11.17
N ALA A 92 -17.38 2.91 -11.34
CA ALA A 92 -18.63 2.34 -11.82
C ALA A 92 -18.52 1.79 -13.25
N GLU A 93 -17.79 2.45 -14.14
CA GLU A 93 -17.55 1.99 -15.51
C GLU A 93 -16.72 0.70 -15.54
N VAL A 94 -15.62 0.64 -14.78
CA VAL A 94 -14.75 -0.54 -14.71
C VAL A 94 -15.48 -1.77 -14.16
N LEU A 95 -16.38 -1.58 -13.18
CA LEU A 95 -17.17 -2.66 -12.58
C LEU A 95 -18.28 -3.19 -13.51
N ARG A 96 -18.85 -2.35 -14.38
CA ARG A 96 -19.90 -2.78 -15.33
C ARG A 96 -19.37 -3.53 -16.55
N GLY A 97 -18.13 -3.24 -16.96
CA GLY A 97 -17.48 -3.90 -18.09
C GLY A 97 -16.66 -5.14 -17.74
N GLY A 98 -16.78 -5.65 -16.51
CA GLY A 98 -16.09 -6.83 -16.00
C GLY A 98 -16.92 -8.10 -16.08
#